data_AF-A0AAD9SJH8-F1
#
_entry.id   AF-A0AAD9SJH8-F1
#
_cell.length_a   1.000
_cell.length_b   1.000
_cell.length_c   1.000
_cell.angle_alpha   90.00
_cell.angle_beta   90.00
_cell.angle_gamma   90.00
#
_symmetry.space_group_name_H-M   'P 1'
#
loop_
_entity.id
_entity.type
_entity.pdbx_description
1 polymer ?
#
loop_
_entity_poly.entity_id
_entity_poly.type
_entity_poly.pdbx_seq_one_letter_code
_entity_poly.pdbx_strand_id
1 'polypeptide(L)'
;MPHSFLPLDGEETNTAREPFGDLAPWAEPAWYNQLESVYYNESHRKLRSYAREFIEKHALPFAKDWEAAGEAPRAAREAWVQSGLAFLDVPQEYRPKHLLAVAGIPHYQLDAFHQLILWDEISRLPSGVALALAGASVVGAPPIIAAGTEEQKRRWLPGLFDWSTSFCLGITEATAGSDVSAIRTIARKTPDGKGYVVSGHKKWVTGAPWATHMVAAVRTGESPGMKGISLLVISMNAKGVSQKKIHNSGHNAGGSSWVYLEDVTVPAENLLGSENAGFPIIVSNFNKERVVLAVDCNRQARMCLSEALAYAHERETFGQPLASHQIIRSKLATLAREVDAHWAWLEQVIYHVSKRGWQAKELGGVIALVKIHGARVVELAARESQQVLGGRGFEKGVTFTEQVTRDLRLKVIGGGSEEILNDLAWREEHKLSHRRGAKLAISYFKSIPWCARLLEDDGSLVVQVSPNRTVLPGLENQFIASTINSNSTISDWLLFYKRPVTKLSGIETLNALVSLGYELTGFPGSLHGGIVSVIVDEVAGLHIVLNGHVPGTELDKSFRTAYINTSYLRPVPTPATVLVRSWIAKVEGRKHLVRVEIEDENGQTLAKAEVLYISIKGKL
;
A
#
# COMPACT_ATOMS: atom_id res chain seq x y z
N MET A 1 31.34 -22.23 45.12
CA MET A 1 31.83 -23.09 44.03
C MET A 1 32.04 -22.20 42.82
N PRO A 2 33.24 -22.18 42.21
CA PRO A 2 33.48 -21.39 41.02
C PRO A 2 32.91 -22.14 39.82
N HIS A 3 32.03 -21.50 39.06
CA HIS A 3 31.56 -22.03 37.78
C HIS A 3 32.70 -21.91 36.77
N SER A 4 33.23 -23.07 36.39
CA SER A 4 34.16 -23.25 35.28
C SER A 4 33.57 -22.67 34.00
N PHE A 5 34.30 -21.75 33.37
CA PHE A 5 34.11 -21.43 31.97
C PHE A 5 34.34 -22.71 31.15
N LEU A 6 33.33 -23.14 30.41
CA LEU A 6 33.49 -24.17 29.38
C LEU A 6 34.47 -23.63 28.32
N PRO A 7 35.41 -24.44 27.81
CA PRO A 7 36.24 -24.04 26.68
C PRO A 7 35.36 -23.96 25.43
N LEU A 8 35.46 -22.83 24.72
CA LEU A 8 34.94 -22.67 23.36
C LEU A 8 35.86 -23.41 22.38
N ASP A 9 35.94 -24.74 22.51
CA ASP A 9 36.48 -25.59 21.45
C ASP A 9 35.32 -25.97 20.52
N GLY A 10 34.79 -24.96 19.84
CA GLY A 10 34.02 -25.17 18.62
C GLY A 10 34.99 -25.14 17.46
N GLU A 11 35.03 -26.22 16.66
CA GLU A 11 35.72 -26.24 15.38
C GLU A 11 35.47 -24.92 14.64
N GLU A 12 36.51 -24.12 14.45
CA GLU A 12 36.47 -23.02 13.49
C GLU A 12 36.18 -23.64 12.13
N THR A 13 34.91 -23.61 11.70
CA THR A 13 34.56 -23.71 10.29
C THR A 13 35.01 -22.41 9.63
N ASN A 14 36.32 -22.22 9.57
CA ASN A 14 36.98 -21.12 8.90
C ASN A 14 36.86 -21.37 7.39
N THR A 15 35.69 -21.02 6.86
CA THR A 15 35.60 -20.53 5.49
C THR A 15 35.51 -19.02 5.59
N ALA A 16 36.59 -18.34 6.02
CA ALA A 16 36.66 -16.89 5.98
C ALA A 16 36.40 -16.44 4.54
N ARG A 17 35.18 -15.96 4.29
CA ARG A 17 34.75 -15.45 3.00
C ARG A 17 35.49 -14.15 2.74
N GLU A 18 35.88 -13.91 1.49
CA GLU A 18 36.51 -12.65 1.12
C GLU A 18 35.58 -11.47 1.41
N PRO A 19 36.08 -10.39 2.07
CA PRO A 19 35.31 -9.18 2.26
C PRO A 19 34.85 -8.57 0.93
N PHE A 20 33.66 -7.99 0.91
CA PHE A 20 33.01 -7.44 -0.28
C PHE A 20 32.45 -6.03 -0.05
N GLY A 21 32.60 -5.17 -1.04
CA GLY A 21 32.06 -3.81 -1.02
C GLY A 21 32.87 -2.86 -0.14
N ASP A 22 32.22 -1.80 0.35
CA ASP A 22 32.85 -0.86 1.27
C ASP A 22 33.01 -1.49 2.66
N LEU A 23 34.26 -1.53 3.14
CA LEU A 23 34.64 -2.16 4.40
C LEU A 23 34.46 -1.22 5.61
N ALA A 24 34.06 0.03 5.39
CA ALA A 24 33.71 0.94 6.46
C ALA A 24 32.51 0.39 7.26
N PRO A 25 32.46 0.61 8.58
CA PRO A 25 31.33 0.23 9.41
C PRO A 25 30.00 0.70 8.81
N TRP A 26 29.04 -0.22 8.72
CA TRP A 26 27.67 0.02 8.25
C TRP A 26 27.52 0.47 6.79
N ALA A 27 28.59 0.59 6.02
CA ALA A 27 28.53 0.99 4.61
C ALA A 27 27.84 -0.05 3.71
N GLU A 28 27.86 -1.31 4.13
CA GLU A 28 27.16 -2.42 3.49
C GLU A 28 26.26 -3.15 4.50
N PRO A 29 25.16 -3.80 4.04
CA PRO A 29 24.34 -4.66 4.89
C PRO A 29 25.18 -5.72 5.62
N ALA A 30 24.85 -6.00 6.88
CA ALA A 30 25.66 -6.87 7.73
C ALA A 30 25.93 -8.26 7.14
N TRP A 31 25.02 -8.82 6.35
CA TRP A 31 25.20 -10.14 5.72
C TRP A 31 26.30 -10.20 4.65
N TYR A 32 26.79 -9.05 4.19
CA TYR A 32 27.87 -8.97 3.22
C TYR A 32 29.18 -9.49 3.82
N ASN A 33 29.53 -9.01 5.02
CA ASN A 33 30.84 -9.20 5.65
C ASN A 33 30.81 -9.59 7.14
N GLN A 34 29.72 -9.30 7.87
CA GLN A 34 29.72 -9.30 9.34
C GLN A 34 28.94 -10.48 9.94
N LEU A 35 27.82 -10.86 9.33
CA LEU A 35 26.91 -11.86 9.89
C LEU A 35 26.56 -12.92 8.86
N GLU A 36 26.47 -14.17 9.31
CA GLU A 36 25.75 -15.17 8.54
C GLU A 36 24.25 -14.84 8.53
N SER A 37 23.59 -15.16 7.42
CA SER A 37 22.17 -14.91 7.25
C SER A 37 21.49 -16.16 6.72
N VAL A 38 20.36 -16.48 7.33
CA VAL A 38 19.48 -17.59 6.93
C VAL A 38 18.73 -17.30 5.61
N TYR A 39 18.75 -16.06 5.14
CA TYR A 39 18.06 -15.62 3.92
C TYR A 39 18.92 -15.73 2.67
N TYR A 40 20.25 -15.63 2.81
CA TYR A 40 21.15 -15.53 1.68
C TYR A 40 21.96 -16.80 1.43
N ASN A 41 22.11 -17.13 0.15
CA ASN A 41 22.88 -18.28 -0.32
C ASN A 41 23.91 -17.81 -1.36
N GLU A 42 24.57 -18.75 -2.03
CA GLU A 42 25.62 -18.42 -2.99
C GLU A 42 25.08 -17.74 -4.27
N SER A 43 23.88 -18.08 -4.75
CA SER A 43 23.31 -17.41 -5.92
C SER A 43 22.99 -15.95 -5.62
N HIS A 44 22.52 -15.65 -4.40
CA HIS A 44 22.36 -14.27 -3.92
C HIS A 44 23.67 -13.48 -3.97
N ARG A 45 24.78 -14.07 -3.51
CA ARG A 45 26.12 -13.45 -3.52
C ARG A 45 26.65 -13.23 -4.92
N LYS A 46 26.44 -14.18 -5.83
CA LYS A 46 26.79 -14.05 -7.26
C LYS A 46 26.05 -12.90 -7.92
N LEU A 47 24.73 -12.83 -7.73
CA LEU A 47 23.94 -11.74 -8.29
C LEU A 47 24.37 -10.37 -7.74
N ARG A 48 24.57 -10.26 -6.43
CA ARG A 48 25.07 -9.03 -5.78
C ARG A 48 26.38 -8.57 -6.42
N SER A 49 27.35 -9.48 -6.55
CA SER A 49 28.68 -9.13 -7.08
C SER A 49 28.62 -8.69 -8.54
N TYR A 50 27.82 -9.38 -9.35
CA TYR A 50 27.59 -9.04 -10.75
C TYR A 50 26.86 -7.69 -10.91
N ALA A 51 25.82 -7.44 -10.12
CA ALA A 51 25.09 -6.18 -10.13
C ALA A 51 25.98 -5.00 -9.69
N ARG A 52 26.76 -5.17 -8.61
CA ARG A 52 27.73 -4.18 -8.12
C ARG A 52 28.72 -3.81 -9.22
N GLU A 53 29.33 -4.81 -9.86
CA GLU A 53 30.29 -4.59 -10.94
C GLU A 53 29.68 -3.78 -12.09
N PHE A 54 28.45 -4.13 -12.51
CA PHE A 54 27.77 -3.40 -13.57
C PHE A 54 27.53 -1.94 -13.16
N ILE A 55 27.00 -1.71 -11.96
CA ILE A 55 26.67 -0.36 -11.47
C ILE A 55 27.94 0.49 -11.36
N GLU A 56 29.02 -0.03 -10.79
CA GLU A 56 30.28 0.71 -10.61
C GLU A 56 30.98 1.04 -11.94
N LYS A 57 30.90 0.15 -12.94
CA LYS A 57 31.59 0.35 -14.23
C LYS A 57 30.75 1.14 -15.23
N HIS A 58 29.45 0.93 -15.28
CA HIS A 58 28.60 1.37 -16.39
C HIS A 58 27.57 2.43 -16.03
N ALA A 59 27.34 2.70 -14.75
CA ALA A 59 26.29 3.65 -14.33
C ALA A 59 26.80 4.74 -13.38
N LEU A 60 27.39 4.36 -12.24
CA LEU A 60 27.77 5.28 -11.17
C LEU A 60 28.71 6.42 -11.65
N PRO A 61 29.73 6.18 -12.50
CA PRO A 61 30.61 7.24 -13.00
C PRO A 61 29.88 8.32 -13.82
N PHE A 62 28.74 7.97 -14.42
CA PHE A 62 27.96 8.84 -15.29
C PHE A 62 26.72 9.43 -14.61
N ALA A 63 26.43 9.02 -13.38
CA ALA A 63 25.17 9.32 -12.71
C ALA A 63 24.92 10.83 -12.56
N LYS A 64 25.96 11.61 -12.25
CA LYS A 64 25.86 13.07 -12.11
C LYS A 64 25.47 13.74 -13.43
N ASP A 65 26.08 13.31 -14.52
CA ASP A 65 25.81 13.86 -15.85
C ASP A 65 24.42 13.49 -16.34
N TRP A 66 23.98 12.25 -16.09
CA TRP A 66 22.63 11.79 -16.44
C TRP A 66 21.55 12.52 -15.62
N GLU A 67 21.81 12.75 -14.33
CA GLU A 67 20.91 13.55 -13.50
C GLU A 67 20.82 15.00 -13.99
N ALA A 68 21.94 15.63 -14.36
CA ALA A 68 21.95 16.98 -14.90
C ALA A 68 21.24 17.08 -16.26
N ALA A 69 21.50 16.13 -17.17
CA ALA A 69 20.84 16.03 -18.47
C ALA A 69 19.33 15.73 -18.33
N GLY A 70 18.96 15.04 -17.25
CA GLY A 70 17.59 14.64 -16.99
C GLY A 70 17.15 13.42 -17.81
N GLU A 71 18.10 12.59 -18.25
CA GLU A 71 17.91 11.28 -18.87
C GLU A 71 19.22 10.46 -18.89
N ALA A 72 19.11 9.15 -19.14
CA ALA A 72 20.24 8.28 -19.43
C ALA A 72 20.31 7.99 -20.94
N PRO A 73 21.51 7.94 -21.54
CA PRO A 73 21.68 7.62 -22.96
C PRO A 73 21.02 6.30 -23.34
N ARG A 74 20.47 6.22 -24.57
CA ARG A 74 19.85 4.99 -25.08
C ARG A 74 20.82 3.79 -25.02
N ALA A 75 22.08 3.98 -25.37
CA ALA A 75 23.08 2.92 -25.31
C ALA A 75 23.29 2.37 -23.89
N ALA A 76 23.22 3.22 -22.86
CA ALA A 76 23.32 2.78 -21.46
C ALA A 76 22.10 1.95 -21.03
N ARG A 77 20.90 2.36 -21.46
CA ARG A 77 19.65 1.60 -21.26
C ARG A 77 19.66 0.25 -21.97
N GLU A 78 20.21 0.19 -23.18
CA GLU A 78 20.41 -1.06 -23.91
C GLU A 78 21.42 -1.96 -23.19
N ALA A 79 22.56 -1.42 -22.74
CA ALA A 79 23.54 -2.17 -21.95
C ALA A 79 22.95 -2.71 -20.63
N TRP A 80 22.10 -1.95 -19.94
CA TRP A 80 21.37 -2.41 -18.76
C TRP A 80 20.51 -3.63 -19.06
N VAL A 81 19.79 -3.63 -20.18
CA VAL A 81 19.00 -4.77 -20.60
C VAL A 81 19.87 -5.97 -20.97
N GLN A 82 20.95 -5.74 -21.73
CA GLN A 82 21.88 -6.79 -22.16
C GLN A 82 22.66 -7.43 -20.99
N SER A 83 22.75 -6.75 -19.84
CA SER A 83 23.30 -7.36 -18.62
C SER A 83 22.42 -8.48 -18.03
N GLY A 84 21.15 -8.56 -18.44
CA GLY A 84 20.17 -9.48 -17.86
C GLY A 84 19.62 -9.05 -16.50
N LEU A 85 20.10 -7.94 -15.91
CA LEU A 85 19.60 -7.38 -14.64
C LEU A 85 18.21 -6.74 -14.80
N ALA A 86 17.84 -6.33 -16.02
CA ALA A 86 16.56 -5.70 -16.28
C ALA A 86 15.38 -6.69 -16.18
N PHE A 87 14.27 -6.18 -15.65
CA PHE A 87 12.95 -6.81 -15.73
C PHE A 87 12.91 -8.26 -15.21
N LEU A 88 13.55 -8.55 -14.07
CA LEU A 88 13.61 -9.90 -13.51
C LEU A 88 12.22 -10.54 -13.29
N ASP A 89 11.18 -9.74 -13.16
CA ASP A 89 9.79 -10.20 -12.99
C ASP A 89 9.07 -10.61 -14.27
N VAL A 90 9.64 -10.33 -15.44
CA VAL A 90 9.05 -10.76 -16.70
C VAL A 90 9.16 -12.29 -16.79
N PRO A 91 8.04 -13.02 -16.96
CA PRO A 91 8.05 -14.47 -17.06
C PRO A 91 8.97 -14.98 -18.18
N GLN A 92 9.63 -16.12 -17.94
CA GLN A 92 10.67 -16.67 -18.81
C GLN A 92 10.21 -16.88 -20.25
N GLU A 93 8.94 -17.21 -20.49
CA GLU A 93 8.36 -17.45 -21.81
C GLU A 93 8.27 -16.19 -22.68
N TYR A 94 8.39 -14.99 -22.08
CA TYR A 94 8.44 -13.72 -22.79
C TYR A 94 9.83 -13.10 -22.81
N ARG A 95 10.84 -13.78 -22.24
CA ARG A 95 12.25 -13.33 -22.26
C ARG A 95 12.96 -13.84 -23.52
N PRO A 96 13.91 -13.07 -24.07
CA PRO A 96 14.82 -13.57 -25.09
C PRO A 96 15.63 -14.76 -24.55
N LYS A 97 15.85 -15.78 -25.40
CA LYS A 97 16.56 -17.01 -25.00
C LYS A 97 17.95 -16.76 -24.41
N HIS A 98 18.65 -15.73 -24.88
CA HIS A 98 19.98 -15.36 -24.40
C HIS A 98 19.98 -14.62 -23.06
N LEU A 99 18.80 -14.19 -22.56
CA LEU A 99 18.60 -13.50 -21.27
C LEU A 99 17.79 -14.36 -20.28
N LEU A 100 17.85 -15.68 -20.42
CA LEU A 100 17.27 -16.66 -19.50
C LEU A 100 18.17 -16.99 -18.31
N ALA A 101 19.30 -16.31 -18.18
CA ALA A 101 20.17 -16.35 -17.02
C ALA A 101 20.77 -14.97 -16.75
N VAL A 102 21.12 -14.70 -15.51
CA VAL A 102 21.82 -13.48 -15.06
C VAL A 102 22.87 -13.89 -14.03
N ALA A 103 24.09 -13.36 -14.14
CA ALA A 103 25.21 -13.77 -13.27
C ALA A 103 25.46 -15.30 -13.22
N GLY A 104 25.16 -16.03 -14.30
CA GLY A 104 25.23 -17.49 -14.35
C GLY A 104 24.10 -18.22 -13.61
N ILE A 105 23.09 -17.50 -13.12
CA ILE A 105 21.93 -18.02 -12.41
C ILE A 105 20.76 -18.12 -13.39
N PRO A 106 20.20 -19.32 -13.61
CA PRO A 106 19.01 -19.48 -14.44
C PRO A 106 17.81 -18.70 -13.89
N HIS A 107 16.99 -18.12 -14.76
CA HIS A 107 15.87 -17.26 -14.37
C HIS A 107 14.88 -17.94 -13.41
N TYR A 108 14.62 -19.24 -13.61
CA TYR A 108 13.74 -20.03 -12.73
C TYR A 108 14.29 -20.24 -11.30
N GLN A 109 15.57 -19.94 -11.04
CA GLN A 109 16.17 -19.99 -9.70
C GLN A 109 16.16 -18.64 -8.98
N LEU A 110 15.73 -17.57 -9.66
CA LEU A 110 15.60 -16.26 -9.03
C LEU A 110 14.40 -16.26 -8.09
N ASP A 111 14.60 -15.72 -6.90
CA ASP A 111 13.58 -15.57 -5.87
C ASP A 111 13.43 -14.11 -5.43
N ALA A 112 12.60 -13.87 -4.41
CA ALA A 112 12.36 -12.52 -3.90
C ALA A 112 13.62 -11.88 -3.26
N PHE A 113 14.59 -12.66 -2.78
CA PHE A 113 15.85 -12.14 -2.23
C PHE A 113 16.83 -11.74 -3.33
N HIS A 114 16.82 -12.41 -4.49
CA HIS A 114 17.52 -11.91 -5.69
C HIS A 114 16.99 -10.53 -6.11
N GLN A 115 15.68 -10.32 -6.05
CA GLN A 115 15.07 -9.02 -6.35
C GLN A 115 15.45 -7.95 -5.32
N LEU A 116 15.40 -8.29 -4.01
CA LEU A 116 15.83 -7.40 -2.94
C LEU A 116 17.26 -6.90 -3.18
N ILE A 117 18.19 -7.80 -3.53
CA ILE A 117 19.58 -7.48 -3.82
C ILE A 117 19.71 -6.58 -5.04
N LEU A 118 18.96 -6.86 -6.12
CA LEU A 118 19.00 -6.01 -7.31
C LEU A 118 18.52 -4.60 -6.99
N TRP A 119 17.42 -4.46 -6.25
CA TRP A 119 16.88 -3.15 -5.86
C TRP A 119 17.85 -2.40 -4.96
N ASP A 120 18.51 -3.12 -4.05
CA ASP A 120 19.54 -2.56 -3.18
C ASP A 120 20.75 -2.05 -3.97
N GLU A 121 21.27 -2.84 -4.92
CA GLU A 121 22.43 -2.46 -5.73
C GLU A 121 22.13 -1.31 -6.71
N ILE A 122 20.97 -1.32 -7.38
CA ILE A 122 20.60 -0.21 -8.29
C ILE A 122 20.34 1.09 -7.53
N SER A 123 19.89 1.01 -6.27
CA SER A 123 19.64 2.17 -5.41
C SER A 123 20.91 2.88 -4.94
N ARG A 124 22.09 2.38 -5.34
CA ARG A 124 23.35 3.11 -5.21
C ARG A 124 23.42 4.32 -6.14
N LEU A 125 22.61 4.35 -7.19
CA LEU A 125 22.45 5.49 -8.06
C LEU A 125 21.46 6.50 -7.44
N PRO A 126 21.59 7.79 -7.75
CA PRO A 126 20.51 8.74 -7.51
C PRO A 126 19.19 8.21 -8.09
N SER A 127 18.08 8.34 -7.35
CA SER A 127 16.86 7.59 -7.68
C SER A 127 16.30 7.96 -9.07
N GLY A 128 16.45 9.21 -9.51
CA GLY A 128 16.10 9.63 -10.86
C GLY A 128 16.93 8.94 -11.95
N VAL A 129 18.22 8.72 -11.69
CA VAL A 129 19.17 8.07 -12.60
C VAL A 129 18.88 6.59 -12.71
N ALA A 130 18.59 5.92 -11.59
CA ALA A 130 18.16 4.52 -11.60
C ALA A 130 16.92 4.31 -12.49
N LEU A 131 15.93 5.22 -12.40
CA LEU A 131 14.73 5.20 -13.23
C LEU A 131 15.02 5.51 -14.71
N ALA A 132 15.95 6.42 -14.98
CA ALA A 132 16.36 6.72 -16.35
C ALA A 132 17.09 5.54 -17.01
N LEU A 133 17.88 4.78 -16.25
CA LEU A 133 18.60 3.60 -16.72
C LEU A 133 17.68 2.38 -16.89
N ALA A 134 16.91 2.06 -15.85
CA ALA A 134 16.05 0.86 -15.83
C ALA A 134 14.73 1.04 -16.57
N GLY A 135 14.29 2.29 -16.75
CA GLY A 135 12.96 2.64 -17.21
C GLY A 135 11.89 2.44 -16.13
N ALA A 136 10.94 3.35 -16.06
CA ALA A 136 9.63 3.20 -15.43
C ALA A 136 8.78 2.02 -15.94
N SER A 137 9.26 1.21 -16.89
CA SER A 137 8.68 -0.12 -17.16
C SER A 137 8.66 -1.00 -15.90
N VAL A 138 9.53 -0.76 -14.92
CA VAL A 138 9.50 -1.40 -13.60
C VAL A 138 8.17 -1.18 -12.85
N VAL A 139 7.44 -0.09 -13.13
CA VAL A 139 6.10 0.20 -12.59
C VAL A 139 4.99 0.10 -13.64
N GLY A 140 5.31 0.32 -14.92
CA GLY A 140 4.33 0.27 -16.02
C GLY A 140 4.03 -1.13 -16.55
N ALA A 141 4.99 -2.07 -16.53
CA ALA A 141 4.80 -3.43 -16.99
C ALA A 141 4.05 -4.38 -16.02
N PRO A 142 4.18 -4.26 -14.67
CA PRO A 142 3.52 -5.17 -13.74
C PRO A 142 2.00 -5.34 -13.93
N PRO A 143 1.19 -4.29 -14.23
CA PRO A 143 -0.23 -4.49 -14.53
C PRO A 143 -0.47 -5.41 -15.74
N ILE A 144 0.41 -5.38 -16.74
CA ILE A 144 0.33 -6.24 -17.93
C ILE A 144 0.73 -7.67 -17.58
N ILE A 145 1.76 -7.85 -16.76
CA ILE A 145 2.18 -9.17 -16.26
C ILE A 145 1.04 -9.81 -15.45
N ALA A 146 0.39 -9.02 -14.58
CA ALA A 146 -0.63 -9.50 -13.66
C ALA A 146 -1.99 -9.75 -14.33
N ALA A 147 -2.42 -8.87 -15.24
CA ALA A 147 -3.80 -8.85 -15.75
C ALA A 147 -3.91 -8.84 -17.28
N GLY A 148 -2.79 -8.85 -18.00
CA GLY A 148 -2.80 -8.91 -19.46
C GLY A 148 -3.22 -10.29 -19.98
N THR A 149 -3.89 -10.32 -21.12
CA THR A 149 -4.14 -11.57 -21.87
C THR A 149 -2.83 -12.13 -22.41
N GLU A 150 -2.84 -13.39 -22.84
CA GLU A 150 -1.67 -14.01 -23.46
C GLU A 150 -1.22 -13.26 -24.72
N GLU A 151 -2.16 -12.78 -25.52
CA GLU A 151 -1.89 -11.97 -26.72
C GLU A 151 -1.23 -10.65 -26.35
N GLN A 152 -1.73 -9.95 -25.32
CA GLN A 152 -1.15 -8.70 -24.83
C GLN A 152 0.27 -8.90 -24.29
N LYS A 153 0.49 -9.96 -23.49
CA LYS A 153 1.81 -10.28 -22.94
C LYS A 153 2.81 -10.61 -24.05
N ARG A 154 2.43 -11.45 -25.02
CA ARG A 154 3.27 -11.79 -26.19
C ARG A 154 3.57 -10.59 -27.07
N ARG A 155 2.62 -9.67 -27.21
CA ARG A 155 2.77 -8.45 -28.02
C ARG A 155 3.79 -7.48 -27.42
N TRP A 156 3.81 -7.33 -26.10
CA TRP A 156 4.48 -6.20 -25.45
C TRP A 156 5.69 -6.56 -24.59
N LEU A 157 5.63 -7.66 -23.82
CA LEU A 157 6.69 -7.97 -22.85
C LEU A 157 8.04 -8.27 -23.52
N PRO A 158 8.13 -8.98 -24.66
CA PRO A 158 9.40 -9.17 -25.35
C PRO A 158 10.05 -7.85 -25.80
N GLY A 159 9.25 -6.85 -26.16
CA GLY A 159 9.73 -5.55 -26.61
C GLY A 159 10.38 -4.70 -25.51
N LEU A 160 10.28 -5.11 -24.23
CA LEU A 160 11.04 -4.50 -23.15
C LEU A 160 12.55 -4.72 -23.32
N PHE A 161 12.96 -5.82 -23.96
CA PHE A 161 14.36 -6.22 -24.05
C PHE A 161 15.11 -5.61 -25.25
N ASP A 162 14.41 -4.91 -26.13
CA ASP A 162 14.98 -4.17 -27.26
C ASP A 162 14.49 -2.71 -27.31
N TRP A 163 13.77 -2.28 -26.26
CA TRP A 163 13.14 -0.97 -26.14
C TRP A 163 12.11 -0.62 -27.24
N SER A 164 11.68 -1.58 -28.07
CA SER A 164 10.53 -1.40 -28.96
C SER A 164 9.23 -1.18 -28.18
N THR A 165 9.16 -1.73 -26.97
CA THR A 165 8.13 -1.45 -25.99
C THR A 165 8.75 -0.92 -24.69
N SER A 166 8.16 0.13 -24.14
CA SER A 166 8.57 0.74 -22.89
C SER A 166 7.36 1.39 -22.24
N PHE A 167 7.14 1.16 -20.95
CA PHE A 167 5.93 1.57 -20.25
C PHE A 167 6.20 2.68 -19.23
N CYS A 168 5.27 3.61 -19.13
CA CYS A 168 5.05 4.43 -17.93
C CYS A 168 3.69 4.12 -17.31
N LEU A 169 3.50 4.54 -16.06
CA LEU A 169 2.27 4.30 -15.30
C LEU A 169 1.53 5.63 -15.03
N GLY A 170 0.34 5.79 -15.60
CA GLY A 170 -0.47 7.00 -15.53
C GLY A 170 -1.70 6.84 -14.64
N ILE A 171 -1.52 6.95 -13.31
CA ILE A 171 -2.63 6.88 -12.34
C ILE A 171 -3.07 8.28 -11.93
N THR A 172 -2.16 9.01 -11.31
CA THR A 172 -2.39 10.28 -10.63
C THR A 172 -2.84 11.40 -11.57
N GLU A 173 -3.72 12.25 -11.05
CA GLU A 173 -4.23 13.46 -11.69
C GLU A 173 -4.06 14.66 -10.76
N ALA A 174 -4.21 15.87 -11.29
CA ALA A 174 -4.15 17.08 -10.47
C ALA A 174 -5.21 17.08 -9.35
N THR A 175 -6.35 16.42 -9.57
CA THR A 175 -7.48 16.34 -8.65
C THR A 175 -7.53 15.04 -7.84
N ALA A 176 -6.64 14.07 -8.11
CA ALA A 176 -6.71 12.72 -7.54
C ALA A 176 -5.31 12.10 -7.43
N GLY A 177 -4.74 12.15 -6.21
CA GLY A 177 -3.45 11.54 -5.86
C GLY A 177 -3.64 10.46 -4.80
N SER A 178 -3.78 10.86 -3.54
CA SER A 178 -4.11 9.93 -2.44
C SER A 178 -5.46 9.23 -2.65
N ASP A 179 -6.45 9.98 -3.14
CA ASP A 179 -7.75 9.43 -3.55
C ASP A 179 -7.75 9.05 -5.04
N VAL A 180 -7.08 7.93 -5.35
CA VAL A 180 -7.06 7.36 -6.71
C VAL A 180 -8.47 7.02 -7.21
N SER A 181 -9.44 6.80 -6.32
CA SER A 181 -10.80 6.45 -6.72
C SER A 181 -11.56 7.62 -7.36
N ALA A 182 -11.08 8.85 -7.16
CA ALA A 182 -11.68 10.09 -7.64
C ALA A 182 -11.11 10.63 -8.96
N ILE A 183 -10.34 9.82 -9.70
CA ILE A 183 -9.83 10.21 -11.03
C ILE A 183 -10.98 10.60 -11.99
N ARG A 184 -10.67 11.54 -12.88
CA ARG A 184 -11.59 12.21 -13.81
C ARG A 184 -11.21 12.04 -15.28
N THR A 185 -10.07 11.43 -15.61
CA THR A 185 -9.80 11.02 -17.00
C THR A 185 -10.85 10.00 -17.42
N ILE A 186 -11.60 10.29 -18.49
CA ILE A 186 -12.73 9.47 -18.94
C ILE A 186 -12.30 8.69 -20.19
N ALA A 187 -12.79 7.47 -20.32
CA ALA A 187 -12.72 6.67 -21.53
C ALA A 187 -14.14 6.28 -21.96
N ARG A 188 -14.64 6.87 -23.04
CA ARG A 188 -15.97 6.55 -23.59
C ARG A 188 -15.83 5.48 -24.65
N LYS A 189 -16.64 4.42 -24.57
CA LYS A 189 -16.66 3.38 -25.61
C LYS A 189 -17.12 3.98 -26.94
N THR A 190 -16.47 3.59 -28.04
CA THR A 190 -16.89 4.01 -29.38
C THR A 190 -18.27 3.43 -29.71
N PRO A 191 -19.07 4.07 -30.59
CA PRO A 191 -20.40 3.58 -30.94
C PRO A 191 -20.41 2.14 -31.50
N ASP A 192 -19.35 1.73 -32.18
CA ASP A 192 -19.17 0.38 -32.72
C ASP A 192 -18.58 -0.62 -31.72
N GLY A 193 -18.26 -0.18 -30.50
CA GLY A 193 -17.70 -1.00 -29.43
C GLY A 193 -16.25 -1.46 -29.66
N LYS A 194 -15.59 -1.02 -30.74
CA LYS A 194 -14.24 -1.48 -31.12
C LYS A 194 -13.11 -0.78 -30.36
N GLY A 195 -13.41 0.28 -29.62
CA GLY A 195 -12.42 0.99 -28.83
C GLY A 195 -13.00 1.97 -27.84
N TYR A 196 -12.13 2.85 -27.38
CA TYR A 196 -12.39 3.91 -26.43
C TYR A 196 -11.88 5.24 -26.97
N VAL A 197 -12.57 6.33 -26.65
CA VAL A 197 -12.10 7.71 -26.82
C VAL A 197 -11.77 8.23 -25.43
N VAL A 198 -10.50 8.58 -25.22
CA VAL A 198 -9.96 8.94 -23.90
C VAL A 198 -9.65 10.44 -23.84
N SER A 199 -10.20 11.10 -22.83
CA SER A 199 -10.02 12.55 -22.63
C SER A 199 -9.72 12.86 -21.17
N GLY A 200 -8.68 13.65 -20.92
CA GLY A 200 -8.24 14.01 -19.57
C GLY A 200 -6.74 14.30 -19.50
N HIS A 201 -6.16 14.08 -18.33
CA HIS A 201 -4.73 14.26 -18.13
C HIS A 201 -4.22 13.43 -16.97
N LYS A 202 -2.94 13.06 -17.04
CA LYS A 202 -2.17 12.44 -15.97
C LYS A 202 -1.03 13.36 -15.54
N LYS A 203 -0.66 13.28 -14.26
CA LYS A 203 0.35 14.14 -13.65
C LYS A 203 1.37 13.31 -12.89
N TRP A 204 2.62 13.77 -12.94
CA TRP A 204 3.78 13.11 -12.35
C TRP A 204 4.01 11.70 -12.92
N VAL A 205 3.74 11.54 -14.22
CA VAL A 205 3.95 10.28 -14.93
C VAL A 205 5.44 10.10 -15.15
N THR A 206 6.09 9.36 -14.26
CA THR A 206 7.51 9.02 -14.32
C THR A 206 7.80 8.29 -15.62
N GLY A 207 8.81 8.77 -16.35
CA GLY A 207 9.29 8.11 -17.54
C GLY A 207 8.54 8.39 -18.84
N ALA A 208 7.49 9.20 -18.81
CA ALA A 208 6.71 9.51 -20.01
C ALA A 208 7.55 10.02 -21.21
N PRO A 209 8.62 10.82 -21.04
CA PRO A 209 9.45 11.30 -22.15
C PRO A 209 10.06 10.20 -23.02
N TRP A 210 10.29 9.01 -22.45
CA TRP A 210 10.99 7.92 -23.14
C TRP A 210 10.14 6.63 -23.23
N ALA A 211 8.91 6.64 -22.73
CA ALA A 211 7.98 5.53 -22.83
C ALA A 211 7.32 5.47 -24.21
N THR A 212 7.08 4.26 -24.72
CA THR A 212 6.31 4.06 -25.96
C THR A 212 4.81 3.89 -25.66
N HIS A 213 4.47 3.42 -24.47
CA HIS A 213 3.10 3.23 -24.01
C HIS A 213 2.93 3.70 -22.56
N MET A 214 1.72 4.12 -22.21
CA MET A 214 1.29 4.42 -20.86
C MET A 214 0.20 3.44 -20.44
N VAL A 215 0.39 2.75 -19.32
CA VAL A 215 -0.71 2.05 -18.65
C VAL A 215 -1.46 3.07 -17.81
N ALA A 216 -2.67 3.44 -18.23
CA ALA A 216 -3.43 4.55 -17.67
C ALA A 216 -4.68 4.08 -16.95
N ALA A 217 -4.91 4.60 -15.74
CA ALA A 217 -6.20 4.48 -15.07
C ALA A 217 -7.19 5.46 -15.68
N VAL A 218 -8.36 4.97 -16.09
CA VAL A 218 -9.40 5.78 -16.73
C VAL A 218 -10.77 5.42 -16.16
N ARG A 219 -11.71 6.35 -16.20
CA ARG A 219 -13.10 6.13 -15.84
C ARG A 219 -13.89 5.69 -17.06
N THR A 220 -14.32 4.44 -17.08
CA THR A 220 -15.20 3.86 -18.12
C THR A 220 -16.64 3.75 -17.64
N GLY A 221 -16.85 3.56 -16.33
CA GLY A 221 -18.17 3.39 -15.75
C GLY A 221 -18.75 4.68 -15.19
N GLU A 222 -20.09 4.76 -15.19
CA GLU A 222 -20.84 5.85 -14.53
C GLU A 222 -20.84 5.72 -13.00
N SER A 223 -20.49 4.54 -12.48
CA SER A 223 -20.39 4.30 -11.04
C SER A 223 -19.26 5.14 -10.42
N PRO A 224 -19.53 5.86 -9.31
CA PRO A 224 -18.50 6.60 -8.60
C PRO A 224 -17.48 5.69 -7.93
N GLY A 225 -16.33 6.25 -7.57
CA GLY A 225 -15.27 5.56 -6.84
C GLY A 225 -14.60 4.43 -7.63
N MET A 226 -14.20 3.39 -6.91
CA MET A 226 -13.34 2.29 -7.40
C MET A 226 -14.00 1.45 -8.52
N LYS A 227 -15.33 1.34 -8.52
CA LYS A 227 -16.10 0.48 -9.44
C LYS A 227 -16.25 1.08 -10.85
N GLY A 228 -15.81 2.32 -11.08
CA GLY A 228 -15.88 2.95 -12.41
C GLY A 228 -14.56 2.96 -13.16
N ILE A 229 -13.49 2.35 -12.60
CA ILE A 229 -12.12 2.52 -13.07
C ILE A 229 -11.67 1.30 -13.87
N SER A 230 -11.07 1.55 -15.03
CA SER A 230 -10.41 0.58 -15.92
C SER A 230 -8.93 0.95 -16.11
N LEU A 231 -8.14 -0.01 -16.60
CA LEU A 231 -6.78 0.22 -17.06
C LEU A 231 -6.70 0.05 -18.59
N LEU A 232 -6.19 1.07 -19.29
CA LEU A 232 -5.95 1.04 -20.73
C LEU A 232 -4.45 1.17 -21.01
N VAL A 233 -3.95 0.42 -21.99
CA VAL A 233 -2.62 0.63 -22.57
C VAL A 233 -2.72 1.64 -23.71
N ILE A 234 -2.23 2.86 -23.50
CA ILE A 234 -2.31 3.98 -24.45
C ILE A 234 -0.95 4.17 -25.12
N SER A 235 -0.89 4.22 -26.44
CA SER A 235 0.35 4.55 -27.15
C SER A 235 0.72 6.02 -26.91
N MET A 236 1.97 6.29 -26.53
CA MET A 236 2.46 7.65 -26.31
C MET A 236 2.59 8.46 -27.61
N ASN A 237 2.57 7.78 -28.76
CA ASN A 237 2.60 8.39 -30.09
C ASN A 237 1.20 8.50 -30.73
N ALA A 238 0.14 8.14 -30.02
CA ALA A 238 -1.22 8.25 -30.54
C ALA A 238 -1.60 9.72 -30.76
N LYS A 239 -2.40 9.99 -31.80
CA LYS A 239 -2.97 11.32 -32.04
C LYS A 239 -3.78 11.76 -30.82
N GLY A 240 -3.57 13.00 -30.37
CA GLY A 240 -4.21 13.56 -29.18
C GLY A 240 -3.43 13.34 -27.88
N VAL A 241 -2.32 12.59 -27.90
CA VAL A 241 -1.39 12.50 -26.77
C VAL A 241 -0.35 13.62 -26.89
N SER A 242 -0.19 14.40 -25.82
CA SER A 242 0.94 15.32 -25.67
C SER A 242 1.48 15.27 -24.24
N GLN A 243 2.71 15.74 -24.02
CA GLN A 243 3.33 15.71 -22.70
C GLN A 243 4.20 16.94 -22.42
N LYS A 244 4.36 17.24 -21.13
CA LYS A 244 5.22 18.32 -20.65
C LYS A 244 6.01 17.86 -19.43
N LYS A 245 7.35 17.85 -19.53
CA LYS A 245 8.24 17.51 -18.41
C LYS A 245 8.01 18.46 -17.23
N ILE A 246 7.99 17.90 -16.03
CA ILE A 246 7.89 18.62 -14.75
C ILE A 246 9.30 18.70 -14.15
N HIS A 247 9.76 19.91 -13.84
CA HIS A 247 11.01 20.13 -13.13
C HIS A 247 10.74 20.11 -11.61
N ASN A 248 11.00 18.97 -10.98
CA ASN A 248 10.87 18.78 -9.53
C ASN A 248 12.16 19.22 -8.80
N SER A 249 12.13 19.25 -7.46
CA SER A 249 13.30 19.59 -6.63
C SER A 249 14.49 18.63 -6.81
N GLY A 250 14.20 17.37 -7.17
CA GLY A 250 15.14 16.30 -7.46
C GLY A 250 14.52 15.30 -8.44
N HIS A 251 15.18 14.16 -8.65
CA HIS A 251 14.81 13.14 -9.64
C HIS A 251 14.70 13.71 -11.06
N ASN A 252 15.61 14.60 -11.47
CA ASN A 252 15.52 15.25 -12.77
C ASN A 252 15.63 14.24 -13.93
N ALA A 253 16.41 13.17 -13.74
CA ALA A 253 16.51 12.07 -14.70
C ALA A 253 15.27 11.15 -14.75
N GLY A 254 14.40 11.18 -13.74
CA GLY A 254 13.21 10.34 -13.69
C GLY A 254 12.14 10.65 -14.74
N GLY A 255 12.26 11.78 -15.46
CA GLY A 255 11.35 12.11 -16.56
C GLY A 255 9.89 12.24 -16.14
N SER A 256 9.62 12.77 -14.95
CA SER A 256 8.25 12.99 -14.47
C SER A 256 7.56 14.06 -15.33
N SER A 257 6.38 13.76 -15.87
CA SER A 257 5.67 14.64 -16.81
C SER A 257 4.18 14.77 -16.53
N TRP A 258 3.60 15.83 -17.06
CA TRP A 258 2.19 15.85 -17.46
C TRP A 258 2.01 15.06 -18.75
N VAL A 259 0.93 14.31 -18.84
CA VAL A 259 0.46 13.68 -20.08
C VAL A 259 -0.98 14.12 -20.31
N TYR A 260 -1.23 14.79 -21.42
CA TYR A 260 -2.54 15.27 -21.84
C TYR A 260 -3.13 14.32 -22.88
N LEU A 261 -4.42 14.06 -22.76
CA LEU A 261 -5.18 13.14 -23.61
C LEU A 261 -6.36 13.92 -24.19
N GLU A 262 -6.29 14.25 -25.47
CA GLU A 262 -7.32 14.98 -26.22
C GLU A 262 -8.01 14.02 -27.20
N ASP A 263 -9.11 13.43 -26.75
CA ASP A 263 -9.95 12.51 -27.53
C ASP A 263 -9.14 11.38 -28.22
N VAL A 264 -8.26 10.75 -27.45
CA VAL A 264 -7.34 9.72 -27.94
C VAL A 264 -8.09 8.42 -28.18
N THR A 265 -8.07 7.92 -29.42
CA THR A 265 -8.65 6.62 -29.76
C THR A 265 -7.74 5.48 -29.31
N VAL A 266 -8.27 4.58 -28.48
CA VAL A 266 -7.58 3.40 -27.95
C VAL A 266 -8.37 2.13 -28.33
N PRO A 267 -7.75 1.12 -28.96
CA PRO A 267 -8.44 -0.12 -29.31
C PRO A 267 -8.99 -0.87 -28.08
N ALA A 268 -10.10 -1.59 -28.24
CA ALA A 268 -10.71 -2.33 -27.13
C ALA A 268 -9.81 -3.44 -26.60
N GLU A 269 -8.98 -4.04 -27.46
CA GLU A 269 -7.99 -5.04 -27.07
C GLU A 269 -6.83 -4.49 -26.23
N ASN A 270 -6.76 -3.17 -26.00
CA ASN A 270 -5.78 -2.56 -25.09
C ASN A 270 -6.31 -2.40 -23.66
N LEU A 271 -7.54 -2.84 -23.37
CA LEU A 271 -8.08 -2.95 -22.02
C LEU A 271 -7.38 -4.07 -21.25
N LEU A 272 -6.85 -3.75 -20.07
CA LEU A 272 -6.27 -4.75 -19.16
C LEU A 272 -7.32 -5.26 -18.19
N GLY A 273 -7.44 -6.59 -18.09
CA GLY A 273 -8.48 -7.24 -17.32
C GLY A 273 -9.88 -6.92 -17.85
N SER A 274 -10.87 -6.87 -16.95
CA SER A 274 -12.25 -6.54 -17.30
C SER A 274 -12.53 -5.05 -17.14
N GLU A 275 -13.45 -4.53 -17.96
CA GLU A 275 -13.96 -3.17 -17.83
C GLU A 275 -14.48 -2.95 -16.41
N ASN A 276 -14.18 -1.78 -15.84
CA ASN A 276 -14.52 -1.39 -14.47
C ASN A 276 -13.82 -2.19 -13.35
N ALA A 277 -12.88 -3.08 -13.69
CA ALA A 277 -12.10 -3.88 -12.74
C ALA A 277 -10.61 -3.47 -12.66
N GLY A 278 -10.29 -2.21 -13.00
CA GLY A 278 -8.92 -1.69 -12.99
C GLY A 278 -8.37 -1.43 -11.58
N PHE A 279 -9.21 -1.03 -10.63
CA PHE A 279 -8.75 -0.63 -9.30
C PHE A 279 -8.04 -1.76 -8.50
N PRO A 280 -8.55 -3.00 -8.46
CA PRO A 280 -7.84 -4.11 -7.82
C PRO A 280 -6.46 -4.39 -8.44
N ILE A 281 -6.30 -4.21 -9.76
CA ILE A 281 -5.02 -4.39 -10.46
C ILE A 281 -4.03 -3.29 -10.05
N ILE A 282 -4.50 -2.05 -9.90
CA ILE A 282 -3.67 -0.93 -9.42
C ILE A 282 -3.16 -1.20 -8.00
N VAL A 283 -4.06 -1.57 -7.08
CA VAL A 283 -3.71 -1.79 -5.68
C VAL A 283 -2.77 -2.98 -5.51
N SER A 284 -2.94 -4.04 -6.30
CA SER A 284 -2.07 -5.21 -6.20
C SER A 284 -0.62 -4.89 -6.59
N ASN A 285 -0.41 -3.93 -7.49
CA ASN A 285 0.92 -3.49 -7.88
C ASN A 285 1.64 -2.70 -6.75
N PHE A 286 0.91 -1.89 -5.98
CA PHE A 286 1.50 -0.95 -5.02
C PHE A 286 2.31 -1.58 -3.89
N ASN A 287 1.96 -2.77 -3.40
CA ASN A 287 2.71 -3.41 -2.30
C ASN A 287 4.18 -3.64 -2.68
N LYS A 288 4.41 -4.11 -3.89
CA LYS A 288 5.77 -4.33 -4.38
C LYS A 288 6.50 -3.01 -4.59
N GLU A 289 5.87 -2.04 -5.23
CA GLU A 289 6.46 -0.71 -5.45
C GLU A 289 6.87 -0.03 -4.14
N ARG A 290 6.07 -0.18 -3.07
CA ARG A 290 6.40 0.31 -1.73
C ARG A 290 7.64 -0.32 -1.16
N VAL A 291 7.83 -1.64 -1.35
CA VAL A 291 9.05 -2.33 -0.91
C VAL A 291 10.25 -1.87 -1.73
N VAL A 292 10.13 -1.72 -3.04
CA VAL A 292 11.21 -1.16 -3.89
C VAL A 292 11.64 0.22 -3.39
N LEU A 293 10.68 1.11 -3.10
CA LEU A 293 10.96 2.43 -2.53
C LEU A 293 11.58 2.36 -1.13
N ALA A 294 11.15 1.42 -0.28
CA ALA A 294 11.72 1.24 1.05
C ALA A 294 13.19 0.77 0.97
N VAL A 295 13.52 -0.13 0.05
CA VAL A 295 14.90 -0.56 -0.23
C VAL A 295 15.74 0.60 -0.73
N ASP A 296 15.22 1.41 -1.67
CA ASP A 296 15.89 2.63 -2.15
C ASP A 296 16.16 3.63 -1.03
N CYS A 297 15.22 3.80 -0.09
CA CYS A 297 15.45 4.62 1.10
C CYS A 297 16.56 4.05 1.99
N ASN A 298 16.57 2.75 2.24
CA ASN A 298 17.59 2.10 3.08
C ASN A 298 18.98 2.26 2.48
N ARG A 299 19.15 1.90 1.19
CA ARG A 299 20.44 1.98 0.52
C ARG A 299 20.98 3.40 0.49
N GLN A 300 20.14 4.38 0.14
CA GLN A 300 20.62 5.76 0.09
C GLN A 300 20.93 6.35 1.47
N ALA A 301 20.18 5.96 2.51
CA ALA A 301 20.53 6.29 3.88
C ALA A 301 21.90 5.72 4.27
N ARG A 302 22.18 4.47 3.87
CA ARG A 302 23.47 3.82 4.08
C ARG A 302 24.62 4.51 3.35
N MET A 303 24.39 4.99 2.13
CA MET A 303 25.38 5.76 1.39
C MET A 303 25.66 7.13 2.01
N CYS A 304 24.62 7.84 2.48
CA CYS A 304 24.80 9.09 3.22
C CYS A 304 25.63 8.84 4.49
N LEU A 305 25.33 7.76 5.23
CA LEU A 305 26.08 7.35 6.41
C LEU A 305 27.55 7.05 6.08
N SER A 306 27.84 6.27 5.03
CA SER A 306 29.23 5.95 4.63
C SER A 306 29.99 7.22 4.23
N GLU A 307 29.40 8.08 3.41
CA GLU A 307 30.02 9.35 3.00
C GLU A 307 30.33 10.26 4.19
N ALA A 308 29.38 10.39 5.13
CA ALA A 308 29.57 11.16 6.36
C ALA A 308 30.62 10.54 7.29
N LEU A 309 30.66 9.21 7.41
CA LEU A 309 31.66 8.51 8.21
C LEU A 309 33.06 8.71 7.65
N ALA A 310 33.25 8.51 6.34
CA ALA A 310 34.53 8.76 5.66
C ALA A 310 34.98 10.20 5.89
N TYR A 311 34.11 11.17 5.63
CA TYR A 311 34.43 12.58 5.84
C TYR A 311 34.73 12.92 7.31
N ALA A 312 34.06 12.29 8.27
CA ALA A 312 34.33 12.51 9.69
C ALA A 312 35.72 12.03 10.11
N HIS A 313 36.27 11.01 9.44
CA HIS A 313 37.63 10.54 9.68
C HIS A 313 38.71 11.41 9.00
N GLU A 314 38.38 12.04 7.87
CA GLU A 314 39.31 12.89 7.11
C GLU A 314 39.33 14.34 7.59
N ARG A 315 38.18 14.89 8.00
CA ARG A 315 38.04 16.31 8.31
C ARG A 315 38.49 16.63 9.72
N GLU A 316 39.43 17.55 9.86
CA GLU A 316 39.85 18.09 11.15
C GLU A 316 39.10 19.36 11.56
N THR A 317 38.75 19.45 12.84
CA THR A 317 38.28 20.67 13.52
C THR A 317 38.83 20.71 14.93
N PHE A 318 39.18 21.90 15.43
CA PHE A 318 39.71 22.06 16.80
C PHE A 318 40.90 21.13 17.12
N GLY A 319 41.78 20.89 16.13
CA GLY A 319 43.00 20.10 16.28
C GLY A 319 42.82 18.58 16.30
N GLN A 320 41.66 18.05 15.91
CA GLN A 320 41.41 16.60 15.83
C GLN A 320 40.41 16.24 14.71
N PRO A 321 40.39 14.99 14.23
CA PRO A 321 39.35 14.53 13.31
C PRO A 321 37.95 14.70 13.88
N LEU A 322 36.96 15.00 13.03
CA LEU A 322 35.55 15.15 13.42
C LEU A 322 35.03 13.92 14.18
N ALA A 323 35.44 12.71 13.75
CA ALA A 323 35.11 11.44 14.40
C ALA A 323 35.59 11.36 15.86
N SER A 324 36.52 12.22 16.30
CA SER A 324 36.99 12.30 17.70
C SER A 324 35.99 13.00 18.62
N HIS A 325 35.06 13.79 18.07
CA HIS A 325 33.99 14.42 18.85
C HIS A 325 32.86 13.44 19.14
N GLN A 326 32.54 13.24 20.43
CA GLN A 326 31.50 12.29 20.87
C GLN A 326 30.14 12.52 20.21
N ILE A 327 29.74 13.79 19.99
CA ILE A 327 28.46 14.12 19.36
C ILE A 327 28.39 13.67 17.90
N ILE A 328 29.51 13.67 17.17
CA ILE A 328 29.58 13.17 15.79
C ILE A 328 29.42 11.66 15.78
N ARG A 329 30.14 10.94 16.66
CA ARG A 329 29.99 9.49 16.79
C ARG A 329 28.56 9.10 17.19
N SER A 330 27.93 9.85 18.08
CA SER A 330 26.54 9.63 18.47
C SER A 330 25.59 9.72 17.27
N LYS A 331 25.76 10.71 16.40
CA LYS A 331 24.93 10.87 15.18
C LYS A 331 25.07 9.66 14.25
N LEU A 332 26.31 9.27 13.95
CA LEU A 332 26.62 8.16 13.05
C LEU A 332 26.11 6.82 13.60
N ALA A 333 26.31 6.56 14.90
CA ALA A 333 25.81 5.35 15.55
C ALA A 333 24.28 5.29 15.62
N THR A 334 23.60 6.43 15.86
CA THR A 334 22.13 6.49 15.80
C THR A 334 21.64 6.16 14.39
N LEU A 335 22.25 6.74 13.36
CA LEU A 335 21.87 6.48 11.98
C LEU A 335 22.11 5.00 11.59
N ALA A 336 23.26 4.44 11.97
CA ALA A 336 23.57 3.02 11.75
C ALA A 336 22.50 2.10 12.36
N ARG A 337 22.10 2.36 13.60
CA ARG A 337 21.05 1.58 14.29
C ARG A 337 19.73 1.58 13.50
N GLU A 338 19.30 2.74 13.01
CA GLU A 338 18.05 2.86 12.24
C GLU A 338 18.15 2.16 10.88
N VAL A 339 19.27 2.33 10.19
CA VAL A 339 19.50 1.72 8.86
C VAL A 339 19.53 0.19 8.95
N ASP A 340 20.21 -0.39 9.94
CA ASP A 340 20.29 -1.84 10.08
C ASP A 340 18.98 -2.45 10.63
N ALA A 341 18.28 -1.76 11.54
CA ALA A 341 16.96 -2.19 11.99
C ALA A 341 15.96 -2.24 10.83
N HIS A 342 15.98 -1.23 9.96
CA HIS A 342 15.13 -1.21 8.78
C HIS A 342 15.48 -2.31 7.77
N TRP A 343 16.77 -2.62 7.58
CA TRP A 343 17.20 -3.70 6.68
C TRP A 343 16.71 -5.07 7.16
N ALA A 344 16.83 -5.36 8.47
CA ALA A 344 16.31 -6.59 9.04
C ALA A 344 14.78 -6.73 8.85
N TRP A 345 14.04 -5.61 8.95
CA TRP A 345 12.60 -5.60 8.69
C TRP A 345 12.28 -5.86 7.20
N LEU A 346 13.05 -5.28 6.27
CA LEU A 346 12.93 -5.56 4.83
C LEU A 346 13.15 -7.05 4.54
N GLU A 347 14.19 -7.67 5.10
CA GLU A 347 14.46 -9.10 4.96
C GLU A 347 13.29 -9.95 5.46
N GLN A 348 12.71 -9.60 6.61
CA GLN A 348 11.54 -10.30 7.16
C GLN A 348 10.33 -10.19 6.22
N VAL A 349 10.07 -9.01 5.66
CA VAL A 349 8.99 -8.80 4.69
C VAL A 349 9.21 -9.65 3.45
N ILE A 350 10.42 -9.64 2.88
CA ILE A 350 10.76 -10.41 1.68
C ILE A 350 10.65 -11.91 1.95
N TYR A 351 11.05 -12.38 3.13
CA TYR A 351 10.82 -13.75 3.54
C TYR A 351 9.33 -14.11 3.49
N HIS A 352 8.45 -13.30 4.09
CA HIS A 352 7.02 -13.60 4.04
C HIS A 352 6.41 -13.50 2.64
N VAL A 353 6.85 -12.55 1.82
CA VAL A 353 6.48 -12.44 0.40
C VAL A 353 6.88 -13.71 -0.35
N SER A 354 8.08 -14.26 -0.12
CA SER A 354 8.51 -15.51 -0.79
C SER A 354 7.64 -16.71 -0.43
N LYS A 355 7.00 -16.71 0.75
CA LYS A 355 6.14 -17.81 1.22
C LYS A 355 4.66 -17.62 0.89
N ARG A 356 4.18 -16.38 0.79
CA ARG A 356 2.73 -16.06 0.72
C ARG A 356 2.34 -15.23 -0.50
N GLY A 357 3.31 -14.69 -1.23
CA GLY A 357 3.12 -13.74 -2.32
C GLY A 357 2.84 -12.31 -1.86
N TRP A 358 2.96 -11.36 -2.80
CA TRP A 358 2.78 -9.92 -2.58
C TRP A 358 1.37 -9.50 -2.13
N GLN A 359 0.36 -10.34 -2.38
CA GLN A 359 -1.06 -10.07 -2.11
C GLN A 359 -1.56 -10.73 -0.83
N ALA A 360 -0.66 -11.27 0.01
CA ALA A 360 -1.05 -11.83 1.29
C ALA A 360 -1.72 -10.76 2.18
N LYS A 361 -2.89 -11.10 2.72
CA LYS A 361 -3.73 -10.15 3.48
C LYS A 361 -3.04 -9.64 4.75
N GLU A 362 -2.06 -10.37 5.24
CA GLU A 362 -1.29 -10.07 6.44
C GLU A 362 -0.14 -9.08 6.17
N LEU A 363 0.21 -8.81 4.90
CA LEU A 363 1.39 -8.03 4.55
C LEU A 363 1.09 -6.58 4.21
N GLY A 364 -0.13 -6.24 3.81
CA GLY A 364 -0.47 -4.87 3.36
C GLY A 364 -0.14 -3.80 4.40
N GLY A 365 -0.50 -4.03 5.67
CA GLY A 365 -0.22 -3.10 6.77
C GLY A 365 1.27 -3.02 7.11
N VAL A 366 1.94 -4.17 7.22
CA VAL A 366 3.39 -4.22 7.51
C VAL A 366 4.22 -3.56 6.41
N ILE A 367 3.91 -3.80 5.14
CA ILE A 367 4.60 -3.16 4.00
C ILE A 367 4.43 -1.64 4.04
N ALA A 368 3.24 -1.15 4.41
CA ALA A 368 2.99 0.28 4.56
C ALA A 368 3.90 0.90 5.64
N LEU A 369 4.02 0.25 6.80
CA LEU A 369 4.88 0.69 7.90
C LEU A 369 6.37 0.65 7.53
N VAL A 370 6.81 -0.38 6.81
CA VAL A 370 8.20 -0.53 6.34
C VAL A 370 8.57 0.61 5.39
N LYS A 371 7.69 0.95 4.45
CA LYS A 371 7.89 2.12 3.56
C LYS A 371 8.00 3.42 4.36
N ILE A 372 7.10 3.65 5.31
CA ILE A 372 7.15 4.84 6.19
C ILE A 372 8.48 4.90 6.94
N HIS A 373 8.90 3.79 7.55
CA HIS A 373 10.13 3.72 8.30
C HIS A 373 11.34 4.01 7.41
N GLY A 374 11.41 3.43 6.21
CA GLY A 374 12.42 3.75 5.21
C GLY A 374 12.50 5.24 4.88
N ALA A 375 11.36 5.88 4.60
CA ALA A 375 11.30 7.32 4.32
C ALA A 375 11.87 8.16 5.49
N ARG A 376 11.50 7.84 6.73
CA ARG A 376 12.02 8.52 7.93
C ARG A 376 13.51 8.28 8.15
N VAL A 377 13.99 7.07 7.85
CA VAL A 377 15.42 6.70 7.93
C VAL A 377 16.25 7.54 6.96
N VAL A 378 15.80 7.70 5.70
CA VAL A 378 16.53 8.51 4.73
C VAL A 378 16.41 10.01 5.01
N GLU A 379 15.31 10.50 5.60
CA GLU A 379 15.21 11.88 6.10
C GLU A 379 16.23 12.15 7.21
N LEU A 380 16.34 11.24 8.18
CA LEU A 380 17.37 11.31 9.23
C LEU A 380 18.77 11.25 8.63
N ALA A 381 19.01 10.34 7.68
CA ALA A 381 20.29 10.17 7.03
C ALA A 381 20.74 11.44 6.29
N ALA A 382 19.84 12.01 5.47
CA ALA A 382 20.10 13.25 4.75
C ALA A 382 20.45 14.39 5.72
N ARG A 383 19.63 14.58 6.77
CA ARG A 383 19.86 15.61 7.79
C ARG A 383 21.22 15.46 8.48
N GLU A 384 21.48 14.30 9.08
CA GLU A 384 22.66 14.11 9.91
C GLU A 384 23.94 14.07 9.09
N SER A 385 23.92 13.40 7.94
CA SER A 385 25.07 13.31 7.05
C SER A 385 25.43 14.68 6.48
N GLN A 386 24.43 15.47 6.07
CA GLN A 386 24.65 16.84 5.60
C GLN A 386 25.24 17.72 6.72
N GLN A 387 24.78 17.55 7.95
CA GLN A 387 25.32 18.27 9.11
C GLN A 387 26.79 17.91 9.40
N VAL A 388 27.18 16.64 9.22
CA VAL A 388 28.58 16.18 9.36
C VAL A 388 29.45 16.72 8.21
N LEU A 389 28.92 16.71 6.98
CA LEU A 389 29.61 17.24 5.78
C LEU A 389 29.78 18.77 5.80
N GLY A 390 28.93 19.48 6.56
CA GLY A 390 28.93 20.93 6.61
C GLY A 390 28.66 21.55 5.24
N GLY A 391 29.45 22.56 4.86
CA GLY A 391 29.29 23.24 3.56
C GLY A 391 29.34 22.32 2.34
N ARG A 392 30.10 21.22 2.39
CA ARG A 392 30.17 20.23 1.29
C ARG A 392 28.84 19.51 1.05
N GLY A 393 28.06 19.32 2.11
CA GLY A 393 26.73 18.72 2.01
C GLY A 393 25.68 19.67 1.42
N PHE A 394 25.98 20.96 1.30
CA PHE A 394 25.10 21.97 0.72
C PHE A 394 25.45 22.30 -0.75
N GLU A 395 26.69 22.06 -1.15
CA GLU A 395 27.17 22.39 -2.50
C GLU A 395 26.62 21.41 -3.55
N LYS A 396 25.86 21.95 -4.50
CA LYS A 396 25.14 21.15 -5.50
C LYS A 396 26.08 20.28 -6.33
N GLY A 397 25.83 18.97 -6.33
CA GLY A 397 26.57 18.00 -7.14
C GLY A 397 27.97 17.67 -6.62
N VAL A 398 28.30 18.02 -5.37
CA VAL A 398 29.58 17.65 -4.74
C VAL A 398 29.50 16.34 -3.98
N THR A 399 28.39 16.11 -3.28
CA THR A 399 28.22 14.93 -2.41
C THR A 399 27.00 14.12 -2.83
N PHE A 400 27.02 12.82 -2.55
CA PHE A 400 25.85 11.98 -2.73
C PHE A 400 24.73 12.42 -1.78
N THR A 401 25.07 12.76 -0.54
CA THR A 401 24.13 13.27 0.46
C THR A 401 23.37 14.51 -0.03
N GLU A 402 24.01 15.42 -0.75
CA GLU A 402 23.33 16.59 -1.35
C GLU A 402 22.29 16.15 -2.39
N GLN A 403 22.63 15.20 -3.26
CA GLN A 403 21.70 14.66 -4.25
C GLN A 403 20.50 13.99 -3.57
N VAL A 404 20.74 13.16 -2.54
CA VAL A 404 19.66 12.52 -1.76
C VAL A 404 18.74 13.56 -1.13
N THR A 405 19.29 14.67 -0.64
CA THR A 405 18.51 15.75 -0.02
C THR A 405 17.53 16.39 -1.02
N ARG A 406 17.93 16.56 -2.28
CA ARG A 406 17.03 17.06 -3.35
C ARG A 406 15.95 16.06 -3.73
N ASP A 407 16.31 14.78 -3.71
CA ASP A 407 15.45 13.65 -4.11
C ASP A 407 14.44 13.26 -3.01
N LEU A 408 14.75 13.61 -1.76
CA LEU A 408 14.10 13.16 -0.53
C LEU A 408 12.58 13.22 -0.55
N ARG A 409 11.98 14.33 -1.01
CA ARG A 409 10.53 14.54 -0.90
C ARG A 409 9.73 13.58 -1.75
N LEU A 410 10.27 13.06 -2.86
CA LEU A 410 9.55 12.02 -3.61
C LEU A 410 9.41 10.73 -2.78
N LYS A 411 10.41 10.38 -1.99
CA LYS A 411 10.40 9.14 -1.20
C LYS A 411 9.38 9.18 -0.07
N VAL A 412 9.22 10.35 0.53
CA VAL A 412 8.26 10.60 1.61
C VAL A 412 6.83 10.61 1.06
N ILE A 413 6.59 11.27 -0.08
CA ILE A 413 5.23 11.50 -0.61
C ILE A 413 4.78 10.41 -1.59
N GLY A 414 5.68 9.91 -2.42
CA GLY A 414 5.41 8.90 -3.46
C GLY A 414 5.15 7.50 -2.89
N GLY A 415 4.47 6.65 -3.64
CA GLY A 415 4.08 5.29 -3.20
C GLY A 415 3.01 5.26 -2.08
N GLY A 416 2.42 6.42 -1.77
CA GLY A 416 1.53 6.68 -0.65
C GLY A 416 2.18 7.61 0.37
N SER A 417 1.48 8.68 0.77
CA SER A 417 1.97 9.56 1.84
C SER A 417 2.00 8.83 3.17
N GLU A 418 2.78 9.35 4.09
CA GLU A 418 2.91 8.76 5.43
C GLU A 418 1.56 8.66 6.15
N GLU A 419 0.69 9.66 6.02
CA GLU A 419 -0.64 9.69 6.64
C GLU A 419 -1.53 8.58 6.07
N ILE A 420 -1.54 8.43 4.74
CA ILE A 420 -2.34 7.40 4.05
C ILE A 420 -1.84 6.00 4.39
N LEU A 421 -0.52 5.82 4.50
CA LEU A 421 0.06 4.52 4.82
C LEU A 421 -0.10 4.17 6.30
N ASN A 422 -0.06 5.15 7.20
CA ASN A 422 -0.36 4.94 8.63
C ASN A 422 -1.83 4.53 8.80
N ASP A 423 -2.76 5.21 8.13
CA ASP A 423 -4.16 4.82 8.13
C ASP A 423 -4.37 3.42 7.51
N LEU A 424 -3.71 3.11 6.39
CA LEU A 424 -3.76 1.77 5.80
C LEU A 424 -3.26 0.70 6.79
N ALA A 425 -2.11 0.93 7.43
CA ALA A 425 -1.57 0.00 8.42
C ALA A 425 -2.51 -0.19 9.59
N TRP A 426 -3.06 0.91 10.13
CA TRP A 426 -4.07 0.87 11.19
C TRP A 426 -5.26 0.00 10.77
N ARG A 427 -5.83 0.26 9.59
CA ARG A 427 -7.01 -0.46 9.10
C ARG A 427 -6.73 -1.95 8.90
N GLU A 428 -5.62 -2.31 8.28
CA GLU A 428 -5.29 -3.72 8.01
C GLU A 428 -4.96 -4.50 9.29
N GLU A 429 -4.21 -3.92 10.23
CA GLU A 429 -3.91 -4.57 11.51
C GLU A 429 -5.16 -4.74 12.38
N HIS A 430 -6.07 -3.76 12.39
CA HIS A 430 -7.34 -3.90 13.12
C HIS A 430 -8.23 -4.99 12.51
N LYS A 431 -8.33 -5.07 11.18
CA LYS A 431 -9.02 -6.19 10.49
C LYS A 431 -8.41 -7.54 10.84
N LEU A 432 -7.07 -7.63 10.91
CA LEU A 432 -6.37 -8.86 11.30
C LEU A 432 -6.60 -9.21 12.78
N SER A 433 -6.57 -8.23 13.67
CA SER A 433 -6.80 -8.43 15.10
C SER A 433 -8.18 -9.00 15.39
N HIS A 434 -9.22 -8.49 14.71
CA HIS A 434 -10.57 -9.03 14.81
C HIS A 434 -10.65 -10.47 14.33
N ARG A 435 -9.99 -10.80 13.20
CA ARG A 435 -9.90 -12.19 12.72
C ARG A 435 -9.18 -13.11 13.69
N ARG A 436 -8.23 -12.59 14.49
CA ARG A 436 -7.53 -13.33 15.55
C ARG A 436 -8.34 -13.41 16.86
N GLY A 437 -9.52 -12.80 16.93
CA GLY A 437 -10.41 -12.82 18.10
C GLY A 437 -10.14 -11.72 19.13
N ALA A 438 -9.35 -10.70 18.79
CA ALA A 438 -9.14 -9.55 19.67
C ALA A 438 -10.44 -8.76 19.85
N LYS A 439 -10.78 -8.43 21.10
CA LYS A 439 -12.00 -7.69 21.46
C LYS A 439 -11.74 -6.20 21.70
N LEU A 440 -10.96 -5.57 20.82
CA LEU A 440 -10.51 -4.17 20.98
C LEU A 440 -11.68 -3.17 21.01
N ALA A 441 -12.75 -3.41 20.24
CA ALA A 441 -13.93 -2.56 20.24
C ALA A 441 -14.56 -2.42 21.64
N ILE A 442 -14.53 -3.48 22.48
CA ILE A 442 -15.05 -3.40 23.86
C ILE A 442 -14.21 -2.41 24.67
N SER A 443 -12.89 -2.53 24.63
CA SER A 443 -11.98 -1.63 25.34
C SER A 443 -12.10 -0.19 24.83
N TYR A 444 -12.25 0.01 23.52
CA TYR A 444 -12.48 1.31 22.91
C TYR A 444 -13.73 1.98 23.47
N PHE A 445 -14.90 1.34 23.40
CA PHE A 445 -16.13 1.93 23.93
C PHE A 445 -16.10 2.09 25.45
N LYS A 446 -15.43 1.21 26.20
CA LYS A 446 -15.24 1.41 27.65
C LYS A 446 -14.34 2.61 27.99
N SER A 447 -13.52 3.08 27.07
CA SER A 447 -12.69 4.29 27.27
C SER A 447 -13.46 5.59 27.05
N ILE A 448 -14.61 5.56 26.36
CA ILE A 448 -15.46 6.72 26.13
C ILE A 448 -16.42 6.86 27.33
N PRO A 449 -16.38 7.96 28.11
CA PRO A 449 -17.08 8.02 29.40
C PRO A 449 -18.58 7.73 29.36
N TRP A 450 -19.29 8.21 28.32
CA TRP A 450 -20.73 7.98 28.20
C TRP A 450 -21.07 6.56 27.72
N CYS A 451 -20.23 5.97 26.86
CA CYS A 451 -20.35 4.57 26.47
C CYS A 451 -20.04 3.64 27.65
N ALA A 452 -19.03 3.99 28.47
CA ALA A 452 -18.66 3.23 29.66
C ALA A 452 -19.84 3.07 30.62
N ARG A 453 -20.60 4.14 30.87
CA ARG A 453 -21.82 4.11 31.68
C ARG A 453 -22.89 3.17 31.13
N LEU A 454 -23.01 3.06 29.80
CA LEU A 454 -23.94 2.13 29.15
C LEU A 454 -23.46 0.67 29.23
N LEU A 455 -22.16 0.46 29.42
CA LEU A 455 -21.50 -0.84 29.49
C LEU A 455 -21.14 -1.23 30.92
N GLU A 456 -21.61 -0.49 31.92
CA GLU A 456 -21.54 -0.89 33.33
C GLU A 456 -22.37 -2.17 33.49
N ASP A 457 -21.70 -3.23 33.96
CA ASP A 457 -22.25 -4.58 34.01
C ASP A 457 -22.34 -5.04 35.46
N ASP A 458 -23.55 -5.31 35.93
CA ASP A 458 -23.86 -5.94 37.21
C ASP A 458 -23.90 -7.49 37.09
N GLY A 459 -23.46 -8.03 35.96
CA GLY A 459 -23.52 -9.45 35.59
C GLY A 459 -24.72 -9.79 34.71
N SER A 460 -25.62 -8.84 34.45
CA SER A 460 -26.80 -9.02 33.60
C SER A 460 -26.56 -8.63 32.13
N LEU A 461 -25.45 -7.99 31.79
CA LEU A 461 -25.21 -7.48 30.44
C LEU A 461 -24.49 -8.53 29.56
N VAL A 462 -25.00 -8.72 28.35
CA VAL A 462 -24.28 -9.44 27.29
C VAL A 462 -23.64 -8.41 26.39
N VAL A 463 -22.32 -8.46 26.24
CA VAL A 463 -21.54 -7.54 25.39
C VAL A 463 -20.77 -8.35 24.36
N GLN A 464 -20.98 -8.03 23.08
CA GLN A 464 -20.32 -8.74 21.97
C GLN A 464 -20.00 -7.81 20.80
N VAL A 465 -18.90 -8.10 20.11
CA VAL A 465 -18.58 -7.41 18.86
C VAL A 465 -19.58 -7.84 17.79
N SER A 466 -20.04 -6.91 16.96
CA SER A 466 -21.05 -7.22 15.94
C SER A 466 -20.55 -8.28 14.94
N PRO A 467 -21.35 -9.33 14.64
CA PRO A 467 -20.93 -10.44 13.78
C PRO A 467 -20.79 -10.05 12.30
N ASN A 468 -21.51 -9.02 11.85
CA ASN A 468 -21.56 -8.61 10.44
C ASN A 468 -20.34 -7.82 9.96
N ARG A 469 -19.30 -7.70 10.79
CA ARG A 469 -17.93 -7.37 10.37
C ARG A 469 -17.29 -8.45 9.49
N THR A 470 -17.93 -9.62 9.40
CA THR A 470 -17.48 -10.76 8.60
C THR A 470 -18.38 -10.91 7.38
N VAL A 471 -17.86 -10.70 6.17
CA VAL A 471 -18.62 -10.88 4.93
C VAL A 471 -18.99 -12.36 4.75
N LEU A 472 -20.28 -12.70 4.83
CA LEU A 472 -20.79 -14.04 4.56
C LEU A 472 -21.14 -14.18 3.06
N PRO A 473 -20.63 -15.21 2.34
CA PRO A 473 -20.97 -15.42 0.93
C PRO A 473 -22.45 -15.82 0.75
N GLY A 474 -23.15 -15.22 -0.23
CA GLY A 474 -24.44 -15.73 -0.73
C GLY A 474 -25.72 -15.15 -0.13
N LEU A 475 -25.67 -14.03 0.58
CA LEU A 475 -26.86 -13.33 1.11
C LEU A 475 -27.02 -11.94 0.50
N GLU A 476 -28.26 -11.43 0.40
CA GLU A 476 -28.60 -10.05 -0.01
C GLU A 476 -27.85 -8.97 0.81
N ASN A 477 -27.32 -9.34 1.97
CA ASN A 477 -26.48 -8.51 2.84
C ASN A 477 -25.11 -8.16 2.25
N GLN A 478 -24.72 -8.69 1.08
CA GLN A 478 -23.40 -8.40 0.49
C GLN A 478 -23.21 -6.90 0.16
N PHE A 479 -24.28 -6.21 -0.27
CA PHE A 479 -24.25 -4.78 -0.58
C PHE A 479 -24.12 -3.91 0.69
N ILE A 480 -24.91 -4.23 1.71
CA ILE A 480 -24.92 -3.59 3.04
C ILE A 480 -23.57 -3.82 3.75
N ALA A 481 -23.09 -5.06 3.77
CA ALA A 481 -21.81 -5.45 4.34
C ALA A 481 -20.64 -4.75 3.64
N SER A 482 -20.68 -4.54 2.32
CA SER A 482 -19.61 -3.81 1.62
C SER A 482 -19.54 -2.32 1.96
N THR A 483 -20.66 -1.72 2.36
CA THR A 483 -20.79 -0.29 2.66
C THR A 483 -20.42 0.04 4.12
N ILE A 484 -20.78 -0.86 5.06
CA ILE A 484 -20.54 -0.71 6.50
C ILE A 484 -19.15 -1.24 6.92
N ASN A 485 -18.57 -2.21 6.21
CA ASN A 485 -17.34 -2.89 6.66
C ASN A 485 -16.01 -2.23 6.25
N SER A 486 -16.02 -0.98 5.78
CA SER A 486 -14.76 -0.24 5.69
C SER A 486 -14.44 0.38 7.06
N ASN A 487 -13.23 0.15 7.55
CA ASN A 487 -12.77 0.83 8.78
C ASN A 487 -12.70 2.35 8.62
N SER A 488 -12.67 2.87 7.39
CA SER A 488 -12.72 4.31 7.11
C SER A 488 -14.14 4.90 7.22
N THR A 489 -15.17 4.04 7.19
CA THR A 489 -16.55 4.43 7.38
C THR A 489 -17.04 4.15 8.79
N ILE A 490 -17.01 2.91 9.27
CA ILE A 490 -17.33 2.56 10.66
C ILE A 490 -16.12 1.90 11.29
N SER A 491 -15.51 2.57 12.27
CA SER A 491 -14.27 2.07 12.89
C SER A 491 -14.56 0.88 13.80
N ASP A 492 -15.61 0.97 14.60
CA ASP A 492 -15.95 0.02 15.66
C ASP A 492 -17.47 -0.12 15.80
N TRP A 493 -17.92 -1.34 16.10
CA TRP A 493 -19.33 -1.66 16.33
C TRP A 493 -19.47 -2.68 17.46
N LEU A 494 -20.15 -2.29 18.53
CA LEU A 494 -20.38 -3.12 19.70
C LEU A 494 -21.87 -3.30 19.98
N LEU A 495 -22.32 -4.55 20.08
CA LEU A 495 -23.68 -4.91 20.48
C LEU A 495 -23.71 -5.20 21.98
N PHE A 496 -24.76 -4.73 22.64
CA PHE A 496 -25.01 -5.07 24.03
C PHE A 496 -26.51 -5.08 24.36
N TYR A 497 -26.89 -5.96 25.28
CA TYR A 497 -28.28 -6.14 25.70
C TYR A 497 -28.34 -6.82 27.07
N LYS A 498 -29.46 -6.64 27.77
CA LYS A 498 -29.71 -7.38 29.01
C LYS A 498 -29.96 -8.85 28.70
N ARG A 499 -29.33 -9.72 29.48
CA ARG A 499 -29.51 -11.16 29.39
C ARG A 499 -30.99 -11.49 29.61
N PRO A 500 -31.64 -12.25 28.70
CA PRO A 500 -33.00 -12.68 28.92
C PRO A 500 -33.14 -13.53 30.19
N VAL A 501 -34.23 -13.34 30.93
CA VAL A 501 -34.49 -14.02 32.21
C VAL A 501 -34.59 -15.54 32.02
N THR A 502 -35.08 -15.98 30.86
CA THR A 502 -35.19 -17.39 30.48
C THR A 502 -34.72 -17.61 29.05
N LYS A 503 -34.43 -18.86 28.67
CA LYS A 503 -34.11 -19.22 27.27
C LYS A 503 -35.29 -19.08 26.30
N LEU A 504 -36.50 -18.85 26.82
CA LEU A 504 -37.72 -18.69 26.04
C LEU A 504 -38.16 -17.22 25.95
N SER A 505 -37.53 -16.32 26.72
CA SER A 505 -37.75 -14.88 26.63
C SER A 505 -36.78 -14.26 25.64
N GLY A 506 -37.27 -13.33 24.84
CA GLY A 506 -36.46 -12.57 23.91
C GLY A 506 -35.66 -11.45 24.55
N ILE A 507 -34.74 -10.91 23.77
CA ILE A 507 -34.10 -9.62 23.98
C ILE A 507 -35.17 -8.55 23.74
N GLU A 508 -35.47 -7.77 24.77
CA GLU A 508 -36.44 -6.67 24.68
C GLU A 508 -35.87 -5.48 23.89
N THR A 509 -34.61 -5.15 24.15
CA THR A 509 -33.90 -4.05 23.49
C THR A 509 -32.49 -4.49 23.14
N LEU A 510 -32.16 -4.40 21.86
CA LEU A 510 -30.79 -4.52 21.37
C LEU A 510 -30.19 -3.13 21.26
N ASN A 511 -29.04 -2.92 21.89
CA ASN A 511 -28.28 -1.69 21.77
C ASN A 511 -27.02 -1.94 20.93
N ALA A 512 -26.64 -0.94 20.13
CA ALA A 512 -25.41 -0.94 19.36
C ALA A 512 -24.69 0.40 19.53
N LEU A 513 -23.42 0.38 19.97
CA LEU A 513 -22.53 1.53 19.86
C LEU A 513 -21.80 1.44 18.52
N VAL A 514 -21.88 2.52 17.73
CA VAL A 514 -21.33 2.59 16.38
C VAL A 514 -20.44 3.83 16.26
N SER A 515 -19.17 3.62 15.96
CA SER A 515 -18.19 4.70 15.75
C SER A 515 -18.13 5.08 14.27
N LEU A 516 -18.64 6.26 13.94
CA LEU A 516 -18.75 6.80 12.58
C LEU A 516 -17.49 7.59 12.21
N GLY A 517 -16.87 7.23 11.11
CA GLY A 517 -15.67 7.86 10.55
C GLY A 517 -15.97 9.08 9.68
N TYR A 518 -14.91 9.81 9.33
CA TYR A 518 -14.98 11.07 8.57
C TYR A 518 -15.35 10.89 7.09
N GLU A 519 -15.20 9.69 6.52
CA GLU A 519 -15.56 9.45 5.10
C GLU A 519 -17.06 9.26 4.90
N LEU A 520 -17.83 9.14 5.98
CA LEU A 520 -19.29 9.06 5.91
C LEU A 520 -19.92 10.46 5.95
N THR A 521 -19.82 11.21 4.86
CA THR A 521 -20.46 12.52 4.75
C THR A 521 -21.51 12.57 3.65
N GLY A 522 -22.75 12.89 4.00
CA GLY A 522 -23.77 13.35 3.04
C GLY A 522 -23.74 14.88 2.85
N PHE A 523 -23.30 15.58 3.90
CA PHE A 523 -23.01 17.01 3.95
C PHE A 523 -21.86 17.20 4.96
N PRO A 524 -20.99 18.23 4.86
CA PRO A 524 -19.86 18.41 5.78
C PRO A 524 -20.25 18.24 7.26
N GLY A 525 -19.61 17.30 7.95
CA GLY A 525 -19.85 17.02 9.37
C GLY A 525 -21.10 16.18 9.68
N SER A 526 -21.79 15.63 8.67
CA SER A 526 -23.02 14.84 8.88
C SER A 526 -23.15 13.62 7.97
N LEU A 527 -23.72 12.56 8.54
CA LEU A 527 -23.90 11.27 7.92
C LEU A 527 -24.89 11.32 6.76
N HIS A 528 -24.56 10.64 5.66
CA HIS A 528 -25.48 10.48 4.54
C HIS A 528 -26.73 9.71 4.95
N GLY A 529 -27.93 10.21 4.60
CA GLY A 529 -29.19 9.60 5.03
C GLY A 529 -29.34 8.14 4.61
N GLY A 530 -28.92 7.78 3.40
CA GLY A 530 -28.87 6.37 2.98
C GLY A 530 -28.05 5.48 3.93
N ILE A 531 -26.96 5.99 4.52
CA ILE A 531 -26.13 5.23 5.47
C ILE A 531 -26.83 5.09 6.83
N VAL A 532 -27.53 6.12 7.28
CA VAL A 532 -28.40 6.06 8.47
C VAL A 532 -29.40 4.90 8.31
N SER A 533 -30.11 4.84 7.17
CA SER A 533 -31.07 3.76 6.90
C SER A 533 -30.42 2.37 6.88
N VAL A 534 -29.19 2.27 6.37
CA VAL A 534 -28.44 1.00 6.33
C VAL A 534 -28.03 0.57 7.75
N ILE A 535 -27.56 1.48 8.61
CA ILE A 535 -27.25 1.18 10.03
C ILE A 535 -28.52 0.72 10.77
N VAL A 536 -29.64 1.41 10.52
CA VAL A 536 -30.96 1.07 11.07
C VAL A 536 -31.38 -0.36 10.69
N ASP A 537 -31.34 -0.68 9.39
CA ASP A 537 -31.69 -1.99 8.86
C ASP A 537 -30.81 -3.07 9.50
N GLU A 538 -29.51 -2.82 9.58
CA GLU A 538 -28.57 -3.78 10.12
C GLU A 538 -28.81 -4.10 11.60
N VAL A 539 -29.00 -3.09 12.45
CA VAL A 539 -29.30 -3.31 13.88
C VAL A 539 -30.66 -3.99 14.04
N ALA A 540 -31.67 -3.61 13.26
CA ALA A 540 -33.00 -4.23 13.32
C ALA A 540 -32.95 -5.71 12.91
N GLY A 541 -32.28 -6.03 11.81
CA GLY A 541 -32.09 -7.39 11.34
C GLY A 541 -31.32 -8.26 12.35
N LEU A 542 -30.26 -7.72 12.96
CA LEU A 542 -29.52 -8.40 14.03
C LEU A 542 -30.41 -8.68 15.25
N HIS A 543 -31.24 -7.71 15.65
CA HIS A 543 -32.15 -7.89 16.78
C HIS A 543 -33.12 -9.05 16.55
N ILE A 544 -33.67 -9.11 15.34
CA ILE A 544 -34.54 -10.18 14.91
C ILE A 544 -33.81 -11.54 14.96
N VAL A 545 -32.61 -11.63 14.38
CA VAL A 545 -31.83 -12.89 14.34
C VAL A 545 -31.52 -13.39 15.75
N LEU A 546 -31.14 -12.50 16.67
CA LEU A 546 -30.87 -12.87 18.07
C LEU A 546 -32.13 -13.37 18.80
N ASN A 547 -33.32 -12.89 18.42
CA ASN A 547 -34.60 -13.33 18.94
C ASN A 547 -35.20 -14.56 18.21
N GLY A 548 -34.60 -15.06 17.13
CA GLY A 548 -35.17 -16.14 16.32
C GLY A 548 -35.39 -17.48 17.03
N HIS A 549 -34.85 -17.65 18.23
CA HIS A 549 -35.03 -18.83 19.09
C HIS A 549 -36.29 -18.77 19.97
N VAL A 550 -36.97 -17.61 20.03
CA VAL A 550 -38.15 -17.40 20.87
C VAL A 550 -39.41 -17.88 20.13
N PRO A 551 -40.28 -18.68 20.79
CA PRO A 551 -41.50 -19.18 20.16
C PRO A 551 -42.40 -18.06 19.62
N GLY A 552 -42.86 -18.18 18.38
CA GLY A 552 -43.70 -17.18 17.72
C GLY A 552 -42.95 -15.96 17.16
N THR A 553 -41.63 -15.86 17.34
CA THR A 553 -40.76 -14.93 16.60
C THR A 553 -39.79 -15.66 15.66
N GLU A 554 -40.11 -16.91 15.35
CA GLU A 554 -39.34 -17.77 14.46
C GLU A 554 -39.26 -17.15 13.07
N LEU A 555 -38.05 -17.06 12.52
CA LEU A 555 -37.86 -16.78 11.11
C LEU A 555 -37.34 -18.01 10.39
N ASP A 556 -37.95 -18.27 9.24
CA ASP A 556 -37.39 -19.17 8.26
C ASP A 556 -36.00 -18.65 7.84
N LYS A 557 -35.11 -19.52 7.36
CA LYS A 557 -33.69 -19.18 7.12
C LYS A 557 -33.48 -18.02 6.12
N SER A 558 -34.52 -17.58 5.42
CA SER A 558 -34.53 -16.42 4.53
C SER A 558 -35.64 -15.41 4.92
N PHE A 559 -35.25 -14.16 5.15
CA PHE A 559 -36.15 -13.04 5.40
C PHE A 559 -35.68 -11.80 4.63
N ARG A 560 -36.59 -10.88 4.34
CA ARG A 560 -36.28 -9.63 3.61
C ARG A 560 -36.90 -8.42 4.28
N THR A 561 -36.21 -7.28 4.13
CA THR A 561 -36.74 -5.96 4.47
C THR A 561 -37.83 -5.59 3.46
N ALA A 562 -39.08 -5.49 3.90
CA ALA A 562 -40.20 -5.08 3.07
C ALA A 562 -40.26 -3.55 2.93
N TYR A 563 -40.02 -2.82 4.02
CA TYR A 563 -39.80 -1.39 3.98
C TYR A 563 -38.95 -0.92 5.16
N ILE A 564 -38.30 0.22 4.98
CA ILE A 564 -37.65 1.02 6.02
C ILE A 564 -38.21 2.43 5.89
N ASN A 565 -38.80 2.96 6.95
CA ASN A 565 -39.24 4.34 7.02
C ASN A 565 -38.42 5.10 8.08
N THR A 566 -37.42 5.85 7.62
CA THR A 566 -36.51 6.61 8.49
C THR A 566 -36.92 8.08 8.54
N SER A 567 -37.18 8.60 9.74
CA SER A 567 -37.38 10.01 10.05
C SER A 567 -36.09 10.62 10.60
N TYR A 568 -35.53 11.59 9.88
CA TYR A 568 -34.33 12.33 10.26
C TYR A 568 -34.73 13.54 11.09
N LEU A 569 -34.51 13.48 12.41
CA LEU A 569 -34.87 14.57 13.32
C LEU A 569 -33.76 15.62 13.39
N ARG A 570 -32.50 15.17 13.34
CA ARG A 570 -31.29 16.00 13.38
C ARG A 570 -30.20 15.37 12.51
N PRO A 571 -29.21 16.14 12.06
CA PRO A 571 -28.03 15.58 11.41
C PRO A 571 -27.34 14.59 12.34
N VAL A 572 -27.04 13.39 11.84
CA VAL A 572 -26.20 12.43 12.56
C VAL A 572 -24.74 12.87 12.36
N PRO A 573 -23.99 13.27 13.41
CA PRO A 573 -22.68 13.88 13.22
C PRO A 573 -21.64 12.88 12.75
N THR A 574 -20.68 13.33 11.93
CA THR A 574 -19.48 12.57 11.58
C THR A 574 -18.23 13.45 11.63
N PRO A 575 -17.12 12.98 12.23
CA PRO A 575 -16.98 11.74 12.99
C PRO A 575 -17.68 11.80 14.36
N ALA A 576 -18.28 10.71 14.81
CA ALA A 576 -18.93 10.61 16.13
C ALA A 576 -19.17 9.17 16.55
N THR A 577 -19.36 8.92 17.85
CA THR A 577 -19.98 7.67 18.31
C THR A 577 -21.46 7.90 18.54
N VAL A 578 -22.29 6.99 18.03
CA VAL A 578 -23.75 7.02 18.24
C VAL A 578 -24.23 5.74 18.89
N LEU A 579 -25.34 5.85 19.62
CA LEU A 579 -26.06 4.72 20.17
C LEU A 579 -27.26 4.42 19.29
N VAL A 580 -27.39 3.18 18.83
CA VAL A 580 -28.54 2.69 18.09
C VAL A 580 -29.32 1.71 18.97
N ARG A 581 -30.57 2.04 19.27
CA ARG A 581 -31.47 1.19 20.06
C ARG A 581 -32.50 0.57 19.14
N SER A 582 -32.74 -0.72 19.28
CA SER A 582 -33.76 -1.45 18.53
C SER A 582 -34.66 -2.24 19.46
N TRP A 583 -35.96 -2.27 19.16
CA TRP A 583 -36.94 -3.12 19.83
C TRP A 583 -38.01 -3.62 18.86
N ILE A 584 -38.46 -4.85 19.06
CA ILE A 584 -39.51 -5.48 18.25
C ILE A 584 -40.86 -4.91 18.73
N ALA A 585 -41.49 -4.09 17.89
CA ALA A 585 -42.73 -3.41 18.22
C ALA A 585 -43.96 -4.33 18.06
N LYS A 586 -43.95 -5.19 17.04
CA LYS A 586 -45.06 -6.11 16.76
C LYS A 586 -44.59 -7.32 15.96
N VAL A 587 -45.13 -8.50 16.28
CA VAL A 587 -44.98 -9.70 15.45
C VAL A 587 -46.36 -10.23 15.08
N GLU A 588 -46.63 -10.34 13.78
CA GLU A 588 -47.91 -10.85 13.25
C GLU A 588 -47.65 -11.92 12.19
N GLY A 589 -47.66 -13.18 12.60
CA GLY A 589 -47.36 -14.31 11.72
C GLY A 589 -45.94 -14.20 11.15
N ARG A 590 -45.81 -13.84 9.87
CA ARG A 590 -44.51 -13.70 9.17
C ARG A 590 -43.96 -12.27 9.16
N LYS A 591 -44.63 -11.33 9.81
CA LYS A 591 -44.30 -9.90 9.76
C LYS A 591 -43.69 -9.49 11.09
N HIS A 592 -42.47 -8.96 11.04
CA HIS A 592 -41.76 -8.44 12.20
C HIS A 592 -41.58 -6.93 12.03
N LEU A 593 -42.31 -6.17 12.83
CA LEU A 593 -42.20 -4.72 12.89
C LEU A 593 -41.19 -4.34 13.98
N VAL A 594 -40.10 -3.70 13.59
CA VAL A 594 -39.02 -3.27 14.48
C VAL A 594 -38.93 -1.76 14.47
N ARG A 595 -38.76 -1.17 15.64
CA ARG A 595 -38.47 0.25 15.78
C ARG A 595 -37.01 0.43 16.16
N VAL A 596 -36.41 1.48 15.61
CA VAL A 596 -35.01 1.82 15.81
C VAL A 596 -34.87 3.31 16.11
N GLU A 597 -34.01 3.66 17.05
CA GLU A 597 -33.63 5.05 17.33
C GLU A 597 -32.11 5.18 17.33
N ILE A 598 -31.62 6.30 16.80
CA ILE A 598 -30.21 6.69 16.85
C ILE A 598 -30.07 7.91 17.76
N GLU A 599 -29.16 7.86 18.71
CA GLU A 599 -28.89 8.89 19.70
C GLU A 599 -27.42 9.31 19.72
N ASP A 600 -27.19 10.56 20.11
CA ASP A 600 -25.85 11.08 20.42
C ASP A 600 -25.42 10.79 21.87
N GLU A 601 -24.24 11.29 22.24
CA GLU A 601 -23.67 11.16 23.58
C GLU A 601 -24.49 11.81 24.71
N ASN A 602 -25.39 12.74 24.36
CA ASN A 602 -26.27 13.43 25.29
C ASN A 602 -27.65 12.75 25.40
N GLY A 603 -27.85 11.61 24.73
CA GLY A 603 -29.14 10.92 24.66
C GLY A 603 -30.17 11.62 23.78
N GLN A 604 -29.74 12.56 22.92
CA GLN A 604 -30.63 13.25 22.01
C GLN A 604 -30.89 12.38 20.78
N THR A 605 -32.16 12.11 20.48
CA THR A 605 -32.51 11.34 19.28
C THR A 605 -32.23 12.13 18.01
N LEU A 606 -31.45 11.53 17.11
CA LEU A 606 -31.03 12.08 15.83
C LEU A 606 -31.89 11.54 14.69
N ALA A 607 -32.22 10.25 14.72
CA ALA A 607 -33.08 9.61 13.74
C ALA A 607 -33.95 8.53 14.41
N LYS A 608 -35.14 8.32 13.86
CA LYS A 608 -36.05 7.23 14.22
C LYS A 608 -36.43 6.46 12.98
N ALA A 609 -36.63 5.16 13.11
CA ALA A 609 -37.08 4.36 11.99
C ALA A 609 -38.04 3.26 12.40
N GLU A 610 -38.91 2.91 11.46
CA GLU A 610 -39.73 1.72 11.51
C GLU A 610 -39.36 0.81 10.35
N VAL A 611 -39.03 -0.45 10.67
CA VAL A 611 -38.57 -1.45 9.72
C VAL A 611 -39.50 -2.64 9.76
N LEU A 612 -40.02 -3.04 8.61
CA LEU A 612 -40.84 -4.24 8.47
C LEU A 612 -40.03 -5.34 7.78
N TYR A 613 -39.86 -6.48 8.44
CA TYR A 613 -39.31 -7.69 7.84
C TYR A 613 -40.40 -8.73 7.59
N ILE A 614 -40.22 -9.49 6.51
CA ILE A 614 -41.12 -10.58 6.12
C ILE A 614 -40.31 -11.87 5.93
N SER A 615 -40.74 -12.95 6.58
CA SER A 615 -40.17 -14.30 6.39
C SER A 615 -40.58 -14.89 5.04
N ILE A 616 -39.63 -15.40 4.28
CA ILE A 616 -39.85 -16.06 2.99
C ILE A 616 -39.98 -17.57 3.24
N LYS A 617 -41.11 -18.17 2.87
CA LYS A 617 -41.25 -19.63 2.89
C LYS A 617 -40.46 -20.23 1.73
N GLY A 618 -39.68 -21.27 1.99
CA GLY A 618 -38.87 -21.96 0.98
C GLY A 618 -39.65 -22.45 -0.25
N LYS A 619 -39.43 -21.75 -1.37
CA LYS A 619 -39.21 -22.16 -2.78
C LYS A 619 -39.85 -21.13 -3.72
N LEU A 620 -39.01 -20.39 -4.43
CA LEU A 620 -39.25 -20.01 -5.82
C LEU A 620 -38.29 -20.84 -6.66
#